data_AF-A0A7C5WCJ0-F1
#
_entry.id   AF-A0A7C5WCJ0-F1
#
_cell.length_a   1.000
_cell.length_b   1.000
_cell.length_c   1.000
_cell.angle_alpha   90.00
_cell.angle_beta   90.00
_cell.angle_gamma   90.00
#
_symmetry.space_group_name_H-M   'P 1'
#
loop_
_entity.id
_entity.type
_entity.pdbx_description
1 polymer ?
#
loop_
_entity_poly.entity_id
_entity_poly.type
_entity_poly.pdbx_seq_one_letter_code
_entity_poly.pdbx_strand_id
1 'polypeptide(L)'
;MLIHQLHTQHNVPVTVLCRRFNLPRASFYRTGRKDDSELLEAIKDIASKHSAWGYRLIWAELRKHGIRVNHKKVYRVYCCINLQETCWGIRKEAFQAHTAL
;
A
#
# COMPACT_ATOMS: atom_id res chain seq x y z
N MET A 1 -15.85 4.70 -4.49
CA MET A 1 -16.69 5.43 -3.51
C MET A 1 -17.66 6.37 -4.24
N LEU A 2 -18.95 6.32 -3.89
CA LEU A 2 -20.04 7.05 -4.56
C LEU A 2 -19.85 8.59 -4.55
N ILE A 3 -19.31 9.15 -3.46
CA ILE A 3 -18.97 10.59 -3.38
C ILE A 3 -17.85 10.99 -4.35
N HIS A 4 -16.84 10.13 -4.56
CA HIS A 4 -15.77 10.40 -5.51
C HIS A 4 -16.33 10.44 -6.94
N GLN A 5 -17.21 9.51 -7.29
CA GLN A 5 -17.87 9.48 -8.61
C GLN A 5 -18.72 10.74 -8.85
N LEU A 6 -19.53 11.13 -7.87
CA LEU A 6 -20.35 12.35 -7.97
C LEU A 6 -19.51 13.63 -8.07
N HIS A 7 -18.40 13.70 -7.33
CA HIS A 7 -17.45 14.82 -7.44
C HIS A 7 -16.83 14.89 -8.85
N THR A 8 -16.40 13.76 -9.40
CA THR A 8 -15.79 13.71 -10.74
C THR A 8 -16.79 14.00 -11.86
N GLN A 9 -18.02 13.50 -11.79
CA GLN A 9 -19.02 13.68 -12.86
C GLN A 9 -19.73 15.03 -12.84
N HIS A 10 -20.01 15.57 -11.65
CA HIS A 10 -20.81 16.81 -11.52
C HIS A 10 -19.99 18.01 -11.03
N ASN A 11 -18.68 17.85 -10.82
CA ASN A 11 -17.75 18.88 -10.33
C ASN A 11 -18.25 19.60 -9.04
N VAL A 12 -19.05 18.89 -8.23
CA VAL A 12 -19.63 19.43 -7.00
C VAL A 12 -18.59 19.34 -5.88
N PRO A 13 -18.39 20.39 -5.06
CA PRO A 13 -17.41 20.36 -3.98
C PRO A 13 -17.72 19.25 -2.97
N VAL A 14 -16.67 18.51 -2.57
CA VAL A 14 -16.73 17.40 -1.59
C VAL A 14 -17.46 17.80 -0.31
N THR A 15 -17.31 19.06 0.12
CA THR A 15 -17.98 19.60 1.32
C THR A 15 -19.51 19.51 1.23
N VAL A 16 -20.09 19.79 0.06
CA VAL A 16 -21.55 19.73 -0.13
C VAL A 16 -22.02 18.29 -0.14
N LEU A 17 -21.27 17.40 -0.81
CA LEU A 17 -21.56 15.98 -0.85
C LEU A 17 -21.48 15.35 0.55
N CYS A 18 -20.39 15.56 1.31
CA CYS A 18 -20.27 15.04 2.67
C CYS A 18 -21.37 15.55 3.60
N ARG A 19 -21.81 16.80 3.45
CA ARG A 19 -22.96 17.34 4.20
C ARG A 19 -24.27 16.64 3.81
N ARG A 20 -24.51 16.42 2.51
CA ARG A 20 -25.73 15.79 2.01
C ARG A 20 -25.85 14.32 2.40
N PHE A 21 -24.72 13.60 2.44
CA PHE A 21 -24.65 12.19 2.85
C PHE A 21 -24.43 12.01 4.35
N ASN A 22 -24.41 13.08 5.14
CA ASN A 22 -24.15 13.06 6.59
C ASN A 22 -22.87 12.29 6.98
N LEU A 23 -21.81 12.42 6.18
CA LEU A 23 -20.54 11.74 6.38
C LEU A 23 -19.45 12.71 6.88
N PRO A 24 -18.59 12.28 7.83
CA PRO A 24 -17.48 13.11 8.27
C PRO A 24 -16.45 13.26 7.14
N ARG A 25 -15.97 14.49 6.91
CA ARG A 25 -14.97 14.81 5.87
C ARG A 25 -13.72 13.93 5.97
N ALA A 26 -13.32 13.55 7.18
CA ALA A 26 -12.19 12.67 7.43
C ALA A 26 -12.35 11.28 6.78
N SER A 27 -13.57 10.78 6.61
CA SER A 27 -13.84 9.50 5.96
C SER A 27 -13.50 9.57 4.46
N PHE A 28 -13.91 10.64 3.78
CA PHE A 28 -13.61 10.86 2.37
C PHE A 28 -12.10 10.90 2.09
N TYR A 29 -11.35 11.68 2.87
CA TYR A 29 -9.89 11.78 2.68
C TYR A 29 -9.13 10.51 3.10
N ARG A 30 -9.67 9.69 4.01
CA ARG A 30 -9.09 8.38 4.33
C ARG A 30 -9.21 7.41 3.17
N THR A 31 -10.29 7.48 2.39
CA THR A 31 -10.52 6.57 1.25
C THR A 31 -9.79 7.00 -0.02
N GLY A 32 -9.37 8.26 -0.13
CA GLY A 32 -8.52 8.73 -1.23
C GLY A 32 -7.07 8.24 -1.18
N ARG A 33 -6.73 7.24 -0.37
CA ARG A 33 -5.43 6.58 -0.46
C ARG A 33 -5.37 5.90 -1.82
N LYS A 34 -4.58 6.48 -2.74
CA LYS A 34 -4.26 5.91 -4.06
C LYS A 34 -4.02 4.41 -3.91
N ASP A 35 -4.64 3.64 -4.78
CA ASP A 35 -4.44 2.20 -4.84
C ASP A 35 -2.95 1.93 -5.01
N ASP A 36 -2.36 1.30 -3.99
CA ASP A 36 -0.93 0.95 -3.98
C ASP A 36 -0.65 -0.32 -4.82
N SER A 37 -1.65 -0.78 -5.58
CA SER A 37 -1.63 -2.01 -6.36
C SER A 37 -0.49 -2.04 -7.39
N GLU A 38 -0.30 -0.96 -8.15
CA GLU A 38 0.80 -0.86 -9.13
C GLU A 38 2.18 -0.93 -8.46
N LEU A 39 2.32 -0.27 -7.30
CA LEU A 39 3.56 -0.29 -6.52
C LEU A 39 3.82 -1.69 -5.93
N LEU A 40 2.75 -2.38 -5.53
CA LEU A 40 2.79 -3.72 -4.97
C LEU A 40 3.23 -4.74 -6.02
N GLU A 41 2.69 -4.65 -7.24
CA GLU A 41 3.10 -5.50 -8.37
C GLU A 41 4.56 -5.26 -8.76
N ALA A 42 4.99 -4.01 -8.88
CA ALA A 42 6.38 -3.67 -9.18
C ALA A 42 7.35 -4.20 -8.10
N ILE A 43 7.00 -4.09 -6.82
CA ILE A 43 7.82 -4.62 -5.72
C ILE A 43 7.88 -6.15 -5.78
N LYS A 44 6.76 -6.83 -6.06
CA LYS A 44 6.70 -8.29 -6.20
C LYS A 44 7.53 -8.80 -7.37
N ASP A 45 7.51 -8.11 -8.51
CA ASP A 45 8.29 -8.48 -9.69
C ASP A 45 9.80 -8.36 -9.41
N ILE A 46 10.23 -7.23 -8.85
CA ILE A 46 11.65 -7.00 -8.48
C ILE A 46 12.10 -8.03 -7.43
N ALA A 47 11.26 -8.31 -6.43
CA ALA A 47 11.62 -9.24 -5.38
C ALA A 47 11.64 -10.72 -5.84
N SER A 48 10.79 -11.08 -6.81
CA SER A 48 10.83 -12.40 -7.45
C SER A 48 12.13 -12.59 -8.24
N LYS A 49 12.61 -11.53 -8.92
CA LYS A 49 13.87 -11.54 -9.66
C LYS A 49 15.10 -11.56 -8.76
N HIS A 50 15.01 -10.95 -7.57
CA HIS A 50 16.12 -10.81 -6.64
C HIS A 50 15.72 -11.14 -5.20
N SER A 51 15.60 -12.44 -4.88
CA SER A 51 15.12 -12.89 -3.56
C SER A 51 16.02 -12.46 -2.39
N ALA A 52 17.32 -12.24 -2.61
CA ALA A 52 18.25 -11.79 -1.58
C ALA A 52 18.17 -10.29 -1.26
N TRP A 53 17.39 -9.51 -2.02
CA TRP A 53 17.37 -8.06 -1.86
C TRP A 53 16.42 -7.62 -0.74
N GLY A 54 16.94 -6.79 0.16
CA GLY A 54 16.13 -6.07 1.14
C GLY A 54 15.42 -4.84 0.53
N TYR A 55 14.46 -4.29 1.27
CA TYR A 55 13.63 -3.16 0.81
C TYR A 55 14.41 -1.91 0.34
N ARG A 56 15.63 -1.67 0.85
CA ARG A 56 16.48 -0.53 0.45
C ARG A 56 16.99 -0.67 -0.99
N LEU A 57 17.32 -1.89 -1.41
CA LEU A 57 17.77 -2.19 -2.78
C LEU A 57 16.59 -2.14 -3.75
N ILE A 58 15.44 -2.70 -3.35
CA ILE A 58 14.20 -2.60 -4.12
C ILE A 58 13.81 -1.12 -4.33
N TRP A 59 13.93 -0.28 -3.29
CA TRP A 59 13.69 1.17 -3.42
C TRP A 59 14.65 1.85 -4.39
N ALA A 60 15.93 1.48 -4.39
CA ALA A 60 16.90 2.01 -5.34
C ALA A 60 16.58 1.59 -6.79
N GLU A 61 16.16 0.35 -7.00
CA GLU A 61 15.78 -0.16 -8.31
C GLU A 61 14.49 0.50 -8.83
N LEU A 62 13.47 0.66 -7.98
CA LEU A 62 12.26 1.42 -8.32
C LEU A 62 12.58 2.84 -8.79
N ARG A 63 13.61 3.47 -8.22
CA ARG A 63 14.05 4.80 -8.63
C ARG A 63 14.72 4.81 -10.00
N LYS A 64 15.43 3.74 -10.38
CA LYS A 64 15.97 3.57 -11.74
C LYS A 64 14.86 3.39 -12.77
N HIS A 65 13.79 2.70 -12.40
CA HIS A 65 12.57 2.58 -13.21
C HIS A 65 11.73 3.87 -13.28
N GLY A 66 12.21 4.99 -12.71
CA GLY A 66 11.51 6.29 -12.75
C GLY A 66 10.38 6.44 -11.72
N ILE A 67 10.14 5.42 -10.89
CA ILE A 67 9.08 5.44 -9.88
C ILE A 67 9.60 6.15 -8.62
N ARG A 68 9.26 7.44 -8.49
CA ARG A 68 9.63 8.27 -7.33
C ARG A 68 8.71 8.00 -6.14
N VAL A 69 9.02 6.96 -5.37
CA VAL A 69 8.29 6.61 -4.15
C VAL A 69 9.16 6.84 -2.91
N ASN A 70 8.52 7.28 -1.82
CA ASN A 70 9.18 7.43 -0.53
C ASN A 70 9.59 6.05 0.01
N HIS A 71 10.84 5.90 0.47
CA HIS A 71 11.36 4.66 1.04
C HIS A 71 10.50 4.13 2.22
N LYS A 72 9.84 5.02 2.98
CA LYS A 72 8.90 4.61 4.04
C LYS A 72 7.69 3.87 3.50
N LYS A 73 7.21 4.26 2.32
CA LYS A 73 6.07 3.62 1.64
C LYS A 73 6.48 2.24 1.12
N VAL A 74 7.66 2.14 0.51
CA VAL A 74 8.23 0.85 0.07
C VAL A 74 8.40 -0.11 1.25
N TYR A 75 8.93 0.37 2.38
CA TYR A 75 9.08 -0.44 3.59
C TYR A 75 7.73 -0.96 4.10
N ARG A 76 6.70 -0.11 4.16
CA ARG A 76 5.35 -0.53 4.58
C ARG A 76 4.78 -1.62 3.68
N VAL A 77 4.86 -1.41 2.37
CA VAL A 77 4.37 -2.38 1.38
C VAL A 77 5.17 -3.69 1.45
N TYR A 78 6.49 -3.61 1.55
CA TYR A 78 7.37 -4.77 1.71
C TYR A 78 7.06 -5.59 2.99
N CYS A 79 6.79 -4.92 4.11
CA CYS A 79 6.36 -5.58 5.35
C CYS A 79 4.96 -6.20 5.22
N CYS A 80 4.00 -5.52 4.57
CA CYS A 80 2.65 -6.05 4.36
C CYS A 80 2.63 -7.29 3.45
N ILE A 81 3.53 -7.37 2.46
CA ILE A 81 3.67 -8.56 1.59
C ILE A 81 4.52 -9.65 2.28
N ASN A 82 5.00 -9.39 3.51
CA ASN A 82 5.72 -10.36 4.34
C ASN A 82 7.05 -10.88 3.75
N LEU A 83 7.68 -10.15 2.82
CA LEU A 83 8.97 -10.54 2.20
C LEU A 83 10.19 -10.51 3.13
N GLN A 84 9.99 -10.28 4.44
CA GLN A 84 11.05 -10.31 5.46
C GLN A 84 11.62 -11.71 5.76
N GLU A 85 11.22 -12.74 5.01
CA GLU A 85 11.61 -14.12 5.28
C GLU A 85 13.11 -14.38 5.07
N THR A 86 13.84 -13.46 4.42
CA THR A 86 15.24 -13.69 4.04
C THR A 86 16.25 -13.52 5.18
N CYS A 87 15.85 -13.13 6.40
CA CYS A 87 16.73 -13.23 7.58
C CYS A 87 16.02 -13.33 8.95
N TRP A 88 14.69 -13.17 9.03
CA TRP A 88 13.90 -13.31 10.27
C TRP A 88 12.91 -14.50 10.21
N GLY A 89 13.13 -15.44 9.29
CA GLY A 89 12.23 -16.59 9.03
C GLY A 89 12.21 -17.66 10.12
N ILE A 90 13.21 -17.74 11.01
CA ILE A 90 13.35 -18.86 11.96
C ILE A 90 12.35 -18.80 13.14
N ARG A 91 11.62 -17.69 13.36
CA ARG A 91 10.69 -17.54 14.51
C ARG A 91 9.19 -17.50 14.19
N LYS A 92 8.79 -17.50 12.91
CA LYS A 92 7.39 -17.27 12.51
C LYS A 92 6.48 -18.50 12.63
N GLU A 93 7.03 -19.70 12.41
CA GLU A 93 6.28 -20.96 12.59
C GLU A 93 5.75 -21.11 14.02
N ALA A 94 6.45 -20.54 15.02
CA ALA A 94 6.03 -20.57 16.42
C ALA A 94 4.84 -19.65 16.76
N PHE A 95 4.52 -18.64 15.93
CA PHE A 95 3.44 -17.69 16.22
C PHE A 95 2.12 -18.07 15.52
N GLN A 96 2.18 -18.67 14.33
CA GLN A 96 0.99 -19.12 13.58
C GLN A 96 0.33 -20.36 14.21
N ALA A 97 1.08 -21.19 14.95
CA ALA A 97 0.54 -22.38 15.62
C ALA A 97 -0.38 -22.07 16.83
N HIS A 98 -0.37 -20.85 17.37
CA HIS A 98 -1.17 -20.48 18.54
C HIS A 98 -2.58 -19.98 18.18
N THR A 99 -2.84 -19.65 16.91
CA THR A 99 -4.11 -19.03 16.47
C THR A 99 -5.05 -20.01 15.74
N ALA A 100 -4.72 -21.30 15.71
CA ALA A 100 -5.56 -22.36 15.16
C ALA A 100 -5.97 -23.36 16.27
N LEU A 101 -6.79 -22.88 17.20
CA LEU A 101 -7.66 -23.69 18.06
C LEU A 101 -9.08 -23.12 17.98
#